data_AF-A0A212FP86-F1
#
_entry.id   AF-A0A212FP86-F1
#
_cell.length_a   1.000
_cell.length_b   1.000
_cell.length_c   1.000
_cell.angle_alpha   90.00
_cell.angle_beta   90.00
_cell.angle_gamma   90.00
#
_symmetry.space_group_name_H-M   'P 1'
#
loop_
_entity.id
_entity.type
_entity.pdbx_description
1 polymer ?
#
loop_
_entity_poly.entity_id
_entity_poly.type
_entity_poly.pdbx_seq_one_letter_code
_entity_poly.pdbx_strand_id
1 'polypeptide(L)'
;NTYKLPCSHVFHEFCIRGWCIVGKKQTCPYCKEKVDLKMMFTNPWDRPQLLFGQLLDWIRWVVAWQPLVLFFAQAVNWLLGLE
;
A
#
# COMPACT_ATOMS: atom_id res chain seq x y z
N ASN A 1 15.06 20.65 1.43
CA ASN A 1 14.06 19.99 2.30
C ASN A 1 14.75 19.27 3.44
N THR A 2 14.90 19.97 4.55
CA THR A 2 15.38 19.43 5.83
C THR A 2 14.18 18.94 6.64
N TYR A 3 14.37 17.85 7.39
CA TYR A 3 13.36 17.23 8.24
C TYR A 3 13.88 17.19 9.67
N LYS A 4 13.06 17.68 10.62
CA LYS A 4 13.37 17.68 12.05
C LYS A 4 12.75 16.44 12.69
N LEU A 5 13.58 15.61 13.31
CA LEU A 5 13.16 14.41 14.04
C LEU A 5 12.57 14.76 15.41
N PRO A 6 11.82 13.84 16.06
CA PRO A 6 11.32 14.03 17.43
C PRO A 6 12.45 14.31 18.44
N CYS A 7 13.61 13.69 18.25
CA CYS A 7 14.83 13.96 19.02
C CYS A 7 15.48 15.33 18.74
N SER A 8 14.78 16.25 18.06
CA SER A 8 15.21 17.60 17.67
C SER A 8 16.42 17.72 16.72
N HIS A 9 16.98 16.61 16.24
CA HIS A 9 18.02 16.61 15.22
C HIS A 9 17.43 16.87 13.82
N VAL A 10 18.15 17.63 13.00
CA VAL A 10 17.73 18.02 11.65
C VAL A 10 18.62 17.32 10.63
N PHE A 11 18.02 16.68 9.64
CA PHE A 11 18.74 16.06 8.52
C PHE A 11 18.05 16.37 7.19
N HIS A 12 18.70 16.12 6.07
CA HIS A 12 18.01 16.10 4.79
C HIS A 12 17.01 14.95 4.74
N GLU A 13 15.82 15.21 4.18
CA GLU A 13 14.75 14.22 4.03
C GLU A 13 15.22 12.94 3.34
N PHE A 14 16.02 13.06 2.28
CA PHE A 14 16.59 11.92 1.55
C PHE A 14 17.64 11.15 2.37
N CYS A 15 18.46 11.84 3.15
CA CYS A 15 19.52 11.20 3.94
C CYS A 15 18.92 10.37 5.08
N ILE A 16 17.92 10.89 5.81
CA ILE A 16 17.27 10.13 6.87
C ILE A 16 16.42 8.98 6.33
N ARG A 17 15.74 9.17 5.19
CA ARG A 17 15.05 8.08 4.48
C ARG A 17 16.03 6.98 4.05
N GLY A 18 17.15 7.35 3.43
CA GLY A 18 18.21 6.40 3.05
C GLY A 18 18.77 5.63 4.25
N TRP A 19 19.03 6.32 5.35
CA TRP A 19 19.49 5.70 6.60
C TRP A 19 18.51 4.66 7.15
N CYS A 20 17.22 5.00 7.23
CA CYS A 20 16.20 4.11 7.77
C CYS A 20 15.83 2.96 6.82
N ILE A 21 15.83 3.19 5.50
CA ILE A 21 15.42 2.19 4.49
C ILE A 21 16.60 1.31 4.07
N VAL A 22 17.69 1.91 3.60
CA VAL A 22 18.86 1.19 3.07
C VAL A 22 19.67 0.59 4.20
N GLY A 23 19.89 1.36 5.27
CA GLY A 23 20.65 0.91 6.44
C GLY A 23 19.89 -0.04 7.36
N LYS A 24 18.57 -0.18 7.19
CA LYS A 24 17.65 -0.90 8.11
C LYS A 24 17.73 -0.44 9.57
N LYS A 25 18.27 0.77 9.84
CA LYS A 25 18.41 1.34 11.19
C LYS A 25 17.29 2.34 11.45
N GLN A 26 16.28 1.92 12.22
CA GLN A 26 15.14 2.76 12.62
C GLN A 26 15.47 3.70 13.78
N THR A 27 16.67 4.28 13.78
CA THR A 27 17.20 5.06 14.91
C THR A 27 17.97 6.27 14.40
N CYS A 28 17.90 7.39 15.13
CA CYS A 28 18.69 8.58 14.86
C CYS A 28 20.19 8.25 14.89
N PRO A 29 21.01 8.74 13.94
CA PRO A 29 22.44 8.45 13.91
C PRO A 29 23.21 9.03 15.11
N TYR A 30 22.72 10.11 15.74
CA TYR A 30 23.38 10.74 16.88
C TYR A 30 22.90 10.17 18.21
N CYS A 31 21.62 10.34 18.54
CA CYS A 31 21.08 9.95 19.85
C CYS A 31 20.57 8.51 19.92
N LYS A 32 20.51 7.78 18.80
CA LYS A 32 19.95 6.42 18.70
C LYS A 32 18.49 6.29 19.13
N GLU A 33 17.79 7.41 19.29
CA GLU A 33 16.35 7.42 19.53
C GLU A 33 15.60 6.81 18.34
N LYS A 34 14.56 6.03 18.62
CA LYS A 34 13.77 5.36 17.59
C LYS A 34 13.04 6.40 16.73
N VAL A 35 13.15 6.26 15.41
CA VAL A 35 12.50 7.16 14.45
C VAL A 35 11.23 6.50 13.92
N ASP A 36 10.10 7.20 13.98
CA ASP A 36 8.85 6.72 13.44
C ASP A 36 8.75 6.96 11.92
N LEU A 37 9.00 5.90 11.16
CA LEU A 37 8.94 5.92 9.68
C LEU A 37 7.58 6.35 9.12
N LYS A 38 6.49 6.08 9.85
CA LYS A 38 5.14 6.36 9.38
C LYS A 38 4.93 7.85 9.11
N MET A 39 5.58 8.73 9.87
CA MET A 39 5.53 10.18 9.65
C MET A 39 6.38 10.66 8.48
N MET A 40 7.39 9.88 8.06
CA MET A 40 8.29 10.27 6.95
C MET A 40 7.77 9.85 5.57
N PHE A 41 6.85 8.87 5.51
CA PHE A 41 6.15 8.47 4.30
C PHE A 41 4.88 9.30 4.09
N THR A 42 5.04 10.61 3.90
CA THR A 42 3.90 11.50 3.59
C THR A 42 3.35 11.24 2.18
N ASN A 43 4.12 10.54 1.34
CA ASN A 43 3.74 10.31 -0.04
C ASN A 43 3.22 8.86 -0.26
N PRO A 44 1.89 8.65 -0.39
CA PRO A 44 1.34 7.34 -0.72
C PRO A 44 1.76 6.83 -2.11
N TRP A 45 2.23 7.73 -2.97
CA TRP A 45 2.71 7.42 -4.33
C TRP A 45 4.09 6.73 -4.37
N ASP A 46 4.79 6.59 -3.24
CA ASP A 46 6.06 5.83 -3.13
C ASP A 46 5.83 4.31 -2.99
N ARG A 47 4.55 3.87 -2.90
CA ARG A 47 4.15 2.45 -2.85
C ARG A 47 3.26 2.04 -4.04
N PRO A 48 3.61 2.38 -5.30
CA PRO A 48 2.74 2.09 -6.45
C PRO A 48 2.49 0.58 -6.62
N GLN A 49 3.46 -0.26 -6.25
CA GLN A 49 3.33 -1.72 -6.35
C GLN A 49 2.29 -2.31 -5.39
N LEU A 50 2.04 -1.68 -4.23
CA LEU A 50 1.09 -2.22 -3.25
C LEU A 50 -0.36 -2.00 -3.71
N LEU A 51 -0.65 -0.80 -4.24
CA LEU A 51 -1.96 -0.46 -4.80
C LEU A 51 -2.24 -1.26 -6.07
N PHE A 52 -1.23 -1.42 -6.94
CA PHE A 52 -1.36 -2.21 -8.16
C PHE A 52 -1.61 -3.69 -7.86
N GLY A 53 -0.95 -4.24 -6.83
CA GLY A 53 -1.21 -5.61 -6.36
C GLY A 53 -2.65 -5.81 -5.89
N GLN A 54 -3.16 -4.90 -5.06
CA GLN A 54 -4.55 -4.96 -4.58
C GLN A 54 -5.58 -4.83 -5.70
N LEU A 55 -5.32 -3.96 -6.69
CA LEU A 55 -6.19 -3.80 -7.86
C LEU A 55 -6.24 -5.07 -8.70
N LEU A 56 -5.08 -5.70 -8.96
CA LEU A 56 -5.01 -6.95 -9.73
C LEU A 56 -5.75 -8.10 -9.03
N ASP A 57 -5.63 -8.23 -7.71
CA ASP A 57 -6.39 -9.23 -6.95
C ASP A 57 -7.90 -9.00 -7.05
N TRP A 58 -8.33 -7.74 -7.02
CA TRP A 58 -9.73 -7.37 -7.25
C TRP A 58 -10.23 -7.80 -8.63
N ILE A 59 -9.46 -7.50 -9.68
CA ILE A 59 -9.78 -7.89 -11.05
C ILE A 59 -9.87 -9.41 -11.17
N ARG A 60 -8.89 -10.14 -10.60
CA ARG A 60 -8.87 -11.61 -10.60
C ARG A 60 -10.10 -12.18 -9.90
N TRP A 61 -10.51 -11.60 -8.78
CA TRP A 61 -11.72 -12.00 -8.07
C TRP A 61 -12.96 -11.77 -8.96
N VAL A 62 -13.14 -10.60 -9.57
CA VAL A 62 -14.29 -10.34 -10.45
C VAL A 62 -14.36 -11.32 -11.63
N VAL A 63 -13.22 -11.62 -12.26
CA VAL A 63 -13.14 -12.58 -13.38
C VAL A 63 -13.47 -14.00 -12.92
N ALA A 64 -12.99 -14.44 -11.76
CA ALA A 64 -13.31 -15.78 -11.24
C ALA A 64 -14.80 -15.98 -10.95
N TRP A 65 -15.54 -14.89 -10.67
CA TRP A 65 -16.97 -14.94 -10.38
C TRP A 65 -17.85 -14.80 -11.62
N GLN A 66 -17.32 -14.35 -12.77
CA GLN A 66 -18.06 -14.29 -14.05
C GLN A 66 -18.86 -15.58 -14.37
N PRO A 67 -18.29 -16.80 -14.32
CA PRO A 67 -19.06 -18.02 -14.61
C PRO A 67 -20.18 -18.29 -13.60
N LEU A 68 -19.99 -17.94 -12.33
CA LEU A 68 -21.03 -18.09 -11.30
C LEU A 68 -22.17 -17.08 -11.50
N VAL A 69 -21.84 -15.84 -11.85
CA VAL A 69 -22.83 -14.78 -12.14
C VAL A 69 -23.65 -15.14 -13.37
N LEU A 70 -23.02 -15.65 -14.43
CA LEU A 70 -23.71 -16.10 -15.65
C LEU A 70 -24.61 -17.31 -15.37
N PHE A 71 -24.11 -18.30 -14.63
CA PHE A 71 -24.91 -19.47 -14.26
C PHE A 71 -26.13 -19.08 -13.42
N PHE A 72 -25.96 -18.18 -12.44
CA PHE A 72 -27.05 -17.67 -11.63
C PHE A 72 -28.06 -16.89 -12.47
N ALA A 73 -27.62 -16.01 -13.37
CA ALA A 73 -28.50 -15.28 -14.27
C ALA A 73 -29.30 -16.22 -15.19
N GLN A 74 -28.66 -17.26 -15.73
CA GLN A 74 -29.33 -18.29 -16.54
C GLN A 74 -30.39 -19.04 -15.73
N ALA A 75 -30.05 -19.43 -14.49
CA ALA A 75 -30.97 -20.14 -13.59
C ALA A 75 -32.18 -19.28 -13.21
N VAL A 76 -31.98 -17.98 -12.97
CA VAL A 76 -33.06 -17.03 -12.69
C VAL A 76 -33.95 -16.83 -13.92
N ASN A 77 -33.39 -16.67 -15.11
CA ASN A 77 -34.17 -16.56 -16.35
C ASN A 77 -35.01 -17.81 -16.61
N TRP A 78 -34.44 -19.00 -16.37
CA TRP A 78 -35.15 -20.26 -16.49
C TRP A 78 -36.28 -20.38 -15.45
N LEU A 79 -36.02 -20.03 -14.17
CA LEU A 79 -37.01 -20.07 -13.10
C LEU A 79 -38.17 -19.09 -13.31
N LEU A 80 -37.89 -17.91 -13.87
CA LEU A 80 -38.91 -16.91 -14.18
C LEU A 80 -39.62 -17.19 -15.51
N GLY A 81 -39.16 -18.17 -16.29
CA GLY A 81 -39.74 -18.53 -17.59
C GLY A 81 -39.60 -17.43 -18.65
N LEU A 82 -38.58 -16.57 -18.53
CA LEU A 82 -38.26 -15.56 -19.56
C LEU A 82 -37.40 -16.18 -20.68
N GLU A 83 -37.92 -17.22 -21.32
CA GLU A 83 -37.46 -17.64 -22.65
C GLU A 83 -38.07 -16.73 -23.72
#